data_AF-A0A095ALW1-F1
#
_entry.id   AF-A0A095ALW1-F1
#
_cell.length_a   1.000
_cell.length_b   1.000
_cell.length_c   1.000
_cell.angle_alpha   90.00
_cell.angle_beta   90.00
_cell.angle_gamma   90.00
#
_symmetry.space_group_name_H-M   'P 1'
#
loop_
_entity.id
_entity.type
_entity.pdbx_description
1 polymer ?
#
loop_
_entity_poly.entity_id
_entity_poly.type
_entity_poly.pdbx_seq_one_letter_code
_entity_poly.pdbx_strand_id
1 'polypeptide(L)'
;MNLVNQLQNLSTSVEFVAAIVGAIVGSIAAGAISYLMQRQMLREDRKKRKEDSAEKLEAAALSLFFKLQACMNDLRTLADHVVDAQAFAERESWDLWQALIPIPNLPPIQVFVSDDLATLVRLKDFDLYNKVRDVEVTHRSMIDSMHLYLKVRSELGRAMGADISGTHSVSPLTAEDQRRVGPMILETGGLAQSIADTVVDDAETAKDAFERYNASLKALIGHSFTIEYVRRSELKN
;
A
#
# COMPACT_ATOMS: atom_id res chain seq x y z
N MET A 1 66.65 -17.86 57.45
CA MET A 1 65.64 -18.67 58.17
C MET A 1 64.46 -17.80 58.63
N ASN A 2 63.83 -17.01 57.73
CA ASN A 2 62.71 -16.13 58.14
C ASN A 2 61.61 -15.88 57.09
N LEU A 3 61.76 -16.32 55.83
CA LEU A 3 60.69 -16.19 54.82
C LEU A 3 59.67 -17.32 54.90
N VAL A 4 60.12 -18.54 55.20
CA VAL A 4 59.25 -19.72 55.32
C VAL A 4 58.33 -19.63 56.54
N ASN A 5 58.83 -19.12 57.67
CA ASN A 5 58.02 -18.94 58.89
C ASN A 5 57.05 -17.74 58.77
N GLN A 6 57.40 -16.67 58.05
CA GLN A 6 56.47 -15.58 57.77
C GLN A 6 55.34 -15.99 56.81
N LEU A 7 55.64 -16.80 55.80
CA LEU A 7 54.64 -17.38 54.90
C LEU A 7 53.73 -18.40 55.62
N GLN A 8 54.28 -19.18 56.56
CA GLN A 8 53.47 -20.08 57.38
C GLN A 8 52.50 -19.32 58.29
N ASN A 9 52.92 -18.23 58.95
CA ASN A 9 52.05 -17.40 59.79
C ASN A 9 51.00 -16.59 59.00
N LEU A 10 51.27 -16.24 57.74
CA LEU A 10 50.29 -15.59 56.86
C LEU A 10 49.24 -16.57 56.32
N SER A 11 49.62 -17.84 56.09
CA SER A 11 48.70 -18.88 55.60
C SER A 11 47.72 -19.40 56.66
N THR A 12 48.08 -19.27 57.94
CA THR A 12 47.25 -19.68 59.09
C THR A 12 46.60 -18.50 59.81
N SER A 13 46.83 -17.25 59.36
CA SER A 13 46.12 -16.12 59.94
C SER A 13 44.63 -16.26 59.64
N VAL A 14 43.83 -16.13 60.70
CA VAL A 14 42.36 -16.16 60.61
C VAL A 14 41.85 -15.15 59.57
N GLU A 15 42.61 -14.07 59.38
CA GLU A 15 42.36 -13.02 58.38
C GLU A 15 42.48 -13.52 56.94
N PHE A 16 43.47 -14.36 56.60
CA PHE A 16 43.64 -14.90 55.25
C PHE A 16 42.54 -15.91 54.89
N VAL A 17 42.19 -16.80 55.83
CA VAL A 17 41.08 -17.75 55.65
C VAL A 17 39.75 -17.01 55.54
N ALA A 18 39.51 -15.98 56.36
CA ALA A 18 38.31 -15.15 56.29
C ALA A 18 38.21 -14.38 54.96
N ALA A 19 39.32 -13.89 54.42
CA ALA A 19 39.36 -13.22 53.13
C ALA A 19 39.02 -14.16 51.95
N ILE A 20 39.56 -15.38 51.94
CA ILE A 20 39.25 -16.38 50.90
C ILE A 20 37.78 -16.82 50.99
N VAL A 21 37.29 -17.14 52.19
CA VAL A 21 35.89 -17.55 52.38
C VAL A 21 34.93 -16.40 52.01
N GLY A 22 35.26 -15.16 52.40
CA GLY A 22 34.50 -13.97 52.01
C GLY A 22 34.47 -13.73 50.49
N ALA A 23 35.60 -13.96 49.80
CA ALA A 23 35.67 -13.83 48.34
C ALA A 23 34.81 -14.89 47.62
N ILE A 24 34.84 -16.14 48.10
CA ILE A 24 34.03 -17.23 47.53
C ILE A 24 32.54 -16.94 47.73
N VAL A 25 32.11 -16.65 48.98
CA VAL A 25 30.70 -16.34 49.28
C VAL A 25 30.24 -15.08 48.54
N GLY A 26 31.07 -14.03 48.48
CA GLY A 26 30.80 -12.81 47.73
C GLY A 26 30.64 -13.06 46.24
N SER A 27 31.49 -13.88 45.63
CA SER A 27 31.39 -14.24 44.20
C SER A 27 30.13 -15.04 43.86
N ILE A 28 29.71 -15.97 44.75
CA ILE A 28 28.49 -16.76 44.56
C ILE A 28 27.26 -15.87 44.70
N ALA A 29 27.22 -15.00 45.72
CA ALA A 29 26.12 -14.06 45.92
C ALA A 29 26.02 -13.05 44.76
N ALA A 30 27.15 -12.49 44.32
CA ALA A 30 27.21 -11.59 43.16
C ALA A 30 26.80 -12.29 41.86
N GLY A 31 27.22 -13.55 41.67
CA GLY A 31 26.83 -14.39 40.54
C GLY A 31 25.33 -14.69 40.54
N ALA A 32 24.76 -15.02 41.70
CA ALA A 32 23.33 -15.28 41.85
C ALA A 32 22.48 -14.04 41.57
N ILE A 33 22.86 -12.87 42.10
CA ILE A 33 22.20 -11.59 41.83
C ILE A 33 22.28 -11.24 40.33
N SER A 34 23.48 -11.37 39.75
CA SER A 34 23.69 -11.11 38.32
C SER A 34 22.83 -12.03 37.43
N TYR A 35 22.72 -13.31 37.79
CA TYR A 35 21.87 -14.26 37.09
C TYR A 35 20.38 -13.91 37.18
N LEU A 36 19.89 -13.54 38.36
CA LEU A 36 18.49 -13.11 38.54
C LEU A 36 18.18 -11.84 37.74
N MET A 37 19.09 -10.86 37.76
CA MET A 37 18.95 -9.61 37.02
C MET A 37 18.95 -9.85 35.50
N GLN A 38 19.89 -10.67 34.99
CA GLN A 38 19.90 -11.06 33.57
C GLN A 38 18.63 -11.79 33.17
N ARG A 39 18.09 -12.67 34.02
CA ARG A 39 16.84 -13.39 33.74
C ARG A 39 15.63 -12.46 33.69
N GLN A 40 15.58 -11.43 34.52
CA GLN A 40 14.55 -10.38 34.45
C GLN A 40 14.68 -9.55 33.17
N MET A 41 15.89 -9.07 32.87
CA MET A 41 16.16 -8.31 31.64
C MET A 41 15.79 -9.09 30.37
N LEU A 42 16.11 -10.38 30.29
CA LEU A 42 15.73 -11.23 29.15
C LEU A 42 14.21 -11.43 29.03
N ARG A 43 13.47 -11.43 30.14
CA ARG A 43 12.01 -11.53 30.12
C ARG A 43 11.37 -10.22 29.65
N GLU A 44 11.85 -9.09 30.16
CA GLU A 44 11.40 -7.77 29.75
C GLU A 44 11.73 -7.50 28.29
N ASP A 45 12.94 -7.84 27.84
CA ASP A 45 13.35 -7.71 26.44
C ASP A 45 12.49 -8.59 25.51
N ARG A 46 12.17 -9.83 25.92
CA ARG A 46 11.23 -10.68 25.17
C ARG A 46 9.82 -10.11 25.11
N LYS A 47 9.34 -9.50 26.21
CA LYS A 47 8.02 -8.87 26.25
C LYS A 47 7.98 -7.66 25.32
N LYS A 48 8.97 -6.77 25.44
CA LYS A 48 9.12 -5.59 24.59
C LYS A 48 9.20 -5.94 23.11
N ARG A 49 10.02 -6.93 22.73
CA ARG A 49 10.10 -7.39 21.33
C ARG A 49 8.78 -7.93 20.78
N LYS A 50 7.94 -8.53 21.63
CA LYS A 50 6.61 -9.00 21.22
C LYS A 50 5.65 -7.83 21.02
N GLU A 51 5.69 -6.85 21.91
CA GLU A 51 4.92 -5.61 21.80
C GLU A 51 5.34 -4.84 20.55
N ASP A 52 6.63 -4.58 20.36
CA ASP A 52 7.19 -3.94 19.16
C ASP A 52 6.81 -4.69 17.87
N SER A 53 6.79 -6.03 17.90
CA SER A 53 6.39 -6.83 16.74
C SER A 53 4.89 -6.79 16.46
N ALA A 54 4.06 -6.61 17.49
CA ALA A 54 2.61 -6.47 17.34
C ALA A 54 2.27 -5.09 16.78
N GLU A 55 2.87 -4.03 17.32
CA GLU A 55 2.71 -2.66 16.82
C GLU A 55 3.14 -2.54 15.35
N LYS A 56 4.28 -3.15 14.98
CA LYS A 56 4.72 -3.18 13.57
C LYS A 56 3.76 -3.93 12.65
N LEU A 57 3.18 -5.04 13.13
CA LEU A 57 2.18 -5.78 12.36
C LEU A 57 0.93 -4.94 12.16
N GLU A 58 0.48 -4.26 13.20
CA GLU A 58 -0.69 -3.40 13.16
C GLU A 58 -0.49 -2.23 12.20
N ALA A 59 0.65 -1.55 12.29
CA ALA A 59 1.01 -0.47 11.38
C ALA A 59 1.07 -0.94 9.92
N ALA A 60 1.67 -2.10 9.65
CA ALA A 60 1.71 -2.68 8.30
C ALA A 60 0.31 -3.08 7.80
N ALA A 61 -0.51 -3.67 8.66
CA ALA A 61 -1.86 -4.10 8.30
C ALA A 61 -2.76 -2.91 7.95
N LEU A 62 -2.67 -1.82 8.73
CA LEU A 62 -3.37 -0.57 8.48
C LEU A 62 -2.82 0.16 7.24
N SER A 63 -1.50 0.15 7.02
CA SER A 63 -0.91 0.73 5.82
C SER A 63 -1.45 0.06 4.55
N LEU A 64 -1.46 -1.28 4.52
CA LEU A 64 -2.04 -2.03 3.41
C LEU A 64 -3.54 -1.74 3.27
N PHE A 65 -4.28 -1.67 4.37
CA PHE A 65 -5.71 -1.37 4.36
C PHE A 65 -6.01 -0.04 3.64
N PHE A 66 -5.33 1.04 4.05
CA PHE A 66 -5.56 2.36 3.47
C PHE A 66 -5.11 2.44 2.01
N LYS A 67 -4.01 1.80 1.65
CA LYS A 67 -3.56 1.76 0.25
C LYS A 67 -4.52 0.99 -0.65
N LEU A 68 -5.03 -0.16 -0.19
CA LEU A 68 -5.99 -0.96 -0.94
C LEU A 68 -7.34 -0.25 -1.08
N GLN A 69 -7.78 0.44 -0.01
CA GLN A 69 -8.95 1.31 -0.04
C GLN A 69 -8.77 2.44 -1.06
N ALA A 70 -7.60 3.07 -1.10
CA ALA A 70 -7.28 4.10 -2.08
C ALA A 70 -7.36 3.55 -3.52
N CYS A 71 -6.71 2.42 -3.81
CA CYS A 71 -6.80 1.79 -5.13
C CYS A 71 -8.25 1.51 -5.55
N MET A 72 -9.06 0.92 -4.66
CA MET A 72 -10.46 0.63 -4.92
C MET A 72 -11.26 1.92 -5.22
N ASN A 73 -11.09 2.96 -4.41
CA ASN A 73 -11.79 4.23 -4.61
C ASN A 73 -11.39 4.91 -5.92
N ASP A 74 -10.10 4.88 -6.25
CA ASP A 74 -9.56 5.45 -7.49
C ASP A 74 -10.16 4.73 -8.71
N LEU A 75 -10.08 3.39 -8.75
CA LEU A 75 -10.61 2.58 -9.85
C LEU A 75 -12.12 2.74 -9.99
N ARG A 76 -12.86 2.77 -8.87
CA ARG A 76 -14.30 3.02 -8.89
C ARG A 76 -14.63 4.41 -9.43
N THR A 77 -13.90 5.44 -9.02
CA THR A 77 -14.11 6.81 -9.51
C THR A 77 -13.85 6.90 -11.01
N LEU A 78 -12.82 6.23 -11.51
CA LEU A 78 -12.53 6.13 -12.94
C LEU A 78 -13.60 5.35 -13.69
N ALA A 79 -14.09 4.24 -13.14
CA ALA A 79 -15.17 3.45 -13.72
C ALA A 79 -16.46 4.29 -13.84
N ASP A 80 -16.86 4.98 -12.77
CA ASP A 80 -18.03 5.87 -12.78
C ASP A 80 -17.89 6.96 -13.86
N HIS A 81 -16.69 7.57 -13.98
CA HIS A 81 -16.41 8.59 -15.00
C HIS A 81 -16.52 8.05 -16.43
N VAL A 82 -15.99 6.85 -16.68
CA VAL A 82 -16.05 6.20 -17.99
C VAL A 82 -17.48 5.80 -18.34
N VAL A 83 -18.24 5.24 -17.40
CA VAL A 83 -19.64 4.88 -17.60
C VAL A 83 -20.49 6.12 -17.89
N ASP A 84 -20.28 7.20 -17.15
CA ASP A 84 -20.94 8.49 -17.41
C ASP A 84 -20.59 9.00 -18.83
N ALA A 85 -19.34 8.85 -19.27
CA ALA A 85 -18.89 9.24 -20.60
C ALA A 85 -19.49 8.35 -21.71
N GLN A 86 -19.61 7.03 -21.50
CA GLN A 86 -20.26 6.11 -22.44
C GLN A 86 -21.75 6.47 -22.61
N ALA A 87 -22.45 6.71 -21.50
CA ALA A 87 -23.86 7.12 -21.53
C ALA A 87 -24.04 8.48 -22.23
N PHE A 88 -23.09 9.40 -22.05
CA PHE A 88 -23.07 10.67 -22.78
C PHE A 88 -22.82 10.46 -24.28
N ALA A 89 -21.82 9.66 -24.65
CA ALA A 89 -21.48 9.34 -26.03
C ALA A 89 -22.67 8.73 -26.79
N GLU A 90 -23.34 7.77 -26.18
CA GLU A 90 -24.53 7.13 -26.76
C GLU A 90 -25.67 8.15 -26.98
N ARG A 91 -25.95 8.99 -25.98
CA ARG A 91 -27.03 9.99 -26.07
C ARG A 91 -26.77 11.04 -27.15
N GLU A 92 -25.54 11.52 -27.27
CA GLU A 92 -25.18 12.56 -28.24
C GLU A 92 -24.74 11.99 -29.60
N SER A 93 -24.74 10.66 -29.77
CA SER A 93 -24.19 9.97 -30.95
C SER A 93 -22.74 10.36 -31.26
N TRP A 94 -21.93 10.48 -30.21
CA TRP A 94 -20.50 10.76 -30.27
C TRP A 94 -19.67 9.49 -30.08
N ASP A 95 -18.44 9.51 -30.56
CA ASP A 95 -17.47 8.50 -30.18
C ASP A 95 -17.07 8.67 -28.72
N LEU A 96 -16.72 7.57 -28.04
CA LEU A 96 -16.30 7.59 -26.63
C LEU A 96 -15.12 8.55 -26.39
N TRP A 97 -14.15 8.60 -27.29
CA TRP A 97 -13.00 9.51 -27.15
C TRP A 97 -13.40 10.98 -27.17
N GLN A 98 -14.55 11.34 -27.76
CA GLN A 98 -15.05 12.71 -27.74
C GLN A 98 -15.67 13.02 -26.37
N ALA A 99 -16.46 12.07 -25.83
CA ALA A 99 -17.18 12.19 -24.56
C ALA A 99 -16.31 12.02 -23.31
N LEU A 100 -15.22 11.23 -23.36
CA LEU A 100 -14.40 10.90 -22.20
C LEU A 100 -13.47 12.05 -21.78
N ILE A 101 -14.00 13.01 -21.01
CA ILE A 101 -13.31 14.25 -20.62
C ILE A 101 -12.03 13.96 -19.80
N PRO A 102 -10.94 14.73 -20.03
CA PRO A 102 -9.74 14.69 -19.19
C PRO A 102 -10.00 14.90 -17.69
N ILE A 103 -9.37 14.07 -16.85
CA ILE A 103 -9.28 14.29 -15.40
C ILE A 103 -7.94 15.01 -15.12
N PRO A 104 -7.94 16.28 -14.68
CA PRO A 104 -6.72 17.07 -14.59
C PRO A 104 -5.76 16.64 -13.47
N ASN A 105 -6.25 15.93 -12.46
CA ASN A 105 -5.45 15.45 -11.34
C ASN A 105 -5.76 13.97 -11.08
N LEU A 106 -5.15 13.09 -11.88
CA LEU A 106 -5.26 11.65 -11.67
C LEU A 106 -4.64 11.28 -10.30
N PRO A 107 -5.21 10.29 -9.60
CA PRO A 107 -4.67 9.88 -8.32
C PRO A 107 -3.26 9.30 -8.46
N PRO A 108 -2.42 9.42 -7.44
CA PRO A 108 -1.06 8.89 -7.48
C PRO A 108 -1.07 7.35 -7.48
N ILE A 109 -0.09 6.75 -8.17
CA ILE A 109 0.12 5.30 -8.16
C ILE A 109 0.42 4.84 -6.73
N GLN A 110 -0.37 3.87 -6.25
CA GLN A 110 -0.12 3.23 -4.97
C GLN A 110 0.95 2.15 -5.12
N VAL A 111 1.86 2.08 -4.15
CA VAL A 111 2.95 1.07 -4.13
C VAL A 111 2.87 0.28 -2.85
N PHE A 112 2.76 -1.04 -2.98
CA PHE A 112 2.71 -1.95 -1.84
C PHE A 112 4.13 -2.40 -1.54
N VAL A 113 4.61 -2.08 -0.33
CA VAL A 113 5.96 -2.47 0.09
C VAL A 113 5.93 -3.88 0.68
N SER A 114 7.10 -4.53 0.77
CA SER A 114 7.21 -5.89 1.29
C SER A 114 6.59 -6.06 2.69
N ASP A 115 6.70 -5.03 3.54
CA ASP A 115 6.14 -5.05 4.89
C ASP A 115 4.60 -5.09 4.89
N ASP A 116 3.96 -4.38 3.94
CA ASP A 116 2.51 -4.41 3.74
C ASP A 116 2.06 -5.83 3.41
N LEU A 117 2.73 -6.46 2.44
CA LEU A 117 2.41 -7.78 1.92
C LEU A 117 2.76 -8.91 2.89
N ALA A 118 3.71 -8.70 3.80
CA ALA A 118 4.06 -9.67 4.84
C ALA A 118 2.87 -9.99 5.75
N THR A 119 1.90 -9.07 5.90
CA THR A 119 0.66 -9.30 6.64
C THR A 119 -0.17 -10.44 6.05
N LEU A 120 -0.27 -10.51 4.72
CA LEU A 120 -0.99 -11.54 3.97
C LEU A 120 -0.29 -12.90 4.06
N VAL A 121 1.05 -12.90 4.06
CA VAL A 121 1.84 -14.12 4.29
C VAL A 121 1.58 -14.69 5.68
N ARG A 122 1.43 -13.82 6.70
CA ARG A 122 1.09 -14.25 8.07
C ARG A 122 -0.32 -14.82 8.18
N LEU A 123 -1.26 -14.33 7.37
CA LEU A 123 -2.60 -14.90 7.23
C LEU A 123 -2.60 -16.28 6.55
N LYS A 124 -1.53 -16.63 5.82
CA LYS A 124 -1.44 -17.83 4.96
C LYS A 124 -2.53 -17.89 3.88
N ASP A 125 -3.14 -16.75 3.54
CA ASP A 125 -4.12 -16.63 2.45
C ASP A 125 -3.37 -16.17 1.18
N PHE A 126 -2.79 -17.14 0.47
CA PHE A 126 -2.04 -16.87 -0.76
C PHE A 126 -2.93 -16.43 -1.92
N ASP A 127 -4.21 -16.80 -1.89
CA ASP A 127 -5.18 -16.35 -2.89
C ASP A 127 -5.47 -14.86 -2.71
N LEU A 128 -5.65 -14.40 -1.47
CA LEU A 128 -5.77 -12.98 -1.17
C LEU A 128 -4.48 -12.23 -1.47
N TYR A 129 -3.32 -12.81 -1.18
CA TYR A 129 -2.03 -12.24 -1.58
C TYR A 129 -1.96 -11.96 -3.08
N ASN A 130 -2.31 -12.95 -3.91
CA ASN A 130 -2.30 -12.79 -5.36
C ASN A 130 -3.31 -11.73 -5.80
N LYS A 131 -4.54 -11.75 -5.27
CA LYS A 131 -5.54 -10.72 -5.59
C LYS A 131 -5.07 -9.31 -5.24
N VAL A 132 -4.48 -9.11 -4.05
CA VAL A 132 -3.95 -7.79 -3.65
C VAL A 132 -2.82 -7.35 -4.58
N ARG A 133 -1.95 -8.27 -5.00
CA ARG A 133 -0.90 -7.98 -5.99
C ARG A 133 -1.46 -7.62 -7.35
N ASP A 134 -2.50 -8.31 -7.80
CA ASP A 134 -3.18 -8.01 -9.05
C ASP A 134 -3.79 -6.61 -9.01
N VAL A 135 -4.40 -6.20 -7.89
CA VAL A 135 -4.95 -4.85 -7.71
C VAL A 135 -3.89 -3.76 -7.82
N GLU A 136 -2.68 -3.98 -7.27
CA GLU A 136 -1.58 -3.02 -7.44
C GLU A 136 -1.19 -2.86 -8.93
N VAL A 137 -1.13 -3.98 -9.65
CA VAL A 137 -0.77 -4.01 -11.08
C VAL A 137 -1.86 -3.36 -11.93
N THR A 138 -3.13 -3.69 -11.73
CA THR A 138 -4.25 -3.12 -12.49
C THR A 138 -4.44 -1.65 -12.17
N HIS A 139 -4.33 -1.23 -10.90
CA HIS A 139 -4.35 0.20 -10.52
C HIS A 139 -3.28 0.98 -11.28
N ARG A 140 -2.02 0.52 -11.23
CA ARG A 140 -0.92 1.16 -11.97
C ARG A 140 -1.20 1.21 -13.47
N SER A 141 -1.57 0.07 -14.06
CA SER A 141 -1.85 -0.05 -15.49
C SER A 141 -2.96 0.91 -15.94
N MET A 142 -4.02 1.05 -15.13
CA MET A 142 -5.13 1.95 -15.42
C MET A 142 -4.70 3.43 -15.37
N ILE A 143 -3.94 3.82 -14.34
CA ILE A 143 -3.42 5.19 -14.22
C ILE A 143 -2.47 5.53 -15.37
N ASP A 144 -1.57 4.62 -15.73
CA ASP A 144 -0.66 4.80 -16.88
C ASP A 144 -1.44 4.89 -18.21
N SER A 145 -2.48 4.08 -18.39
CA SER A 145 -3.35 4.11 -19.57
C SER A 145 -4.10 5.43 -19.68
N MET A 146 -4.62 5.95 -18.56
CA MET A 146 -5.26 7.26 -18.50
C MET A 146 -4.27 8.38 -18.84
N HIS A 147 -3.04 8.34 -18.31
CA HIS A 147 -2.00 9.32 -18.68
C HIS A 147 -1.66 9.29 -20.17
N LEU A 148 -1.53 8.10 -20.75
CA LEU A 148 -1.27 7.94 -22.19
C LEU A 148 -2.43 8.51 -23.01
N TYR A 149 -3.67 8.16 -22.66
CA TYR A 149 -4.87 8.71 -23.30
C TYR A 149 -4.89 10.24 -23.25
N LEU A 150 -4.63 10.85 -22.09
CA LEU A 150 -4.58 12.31 -21.94
C LEU A 150 -3.53 12.95 -22.84
N LYS A 151 -2.35 12.34 -22.94
CA LYS A 151 -1.27 12.82 -23.80
C LYS A 151 -1.67 12.78 -25.27
N VAL A 152 -2.13 11.62 -25.76
CA VAL A 152 -2.53 11.45 -27.17
C VAL A 152 -3.71 12.35 -27.52
N ARG A 153 -4.71 12.48 -26.63
CA ARG A 153 -5.84 13.40 -26.80
C ARG A 153 -5.39 14.86 -26.87
N SER A 154 -4.42 15.27 -26.04
CA SER A 154 -3.86 16.63 -26.07
C SER A 154 -3.11 16.91 -27.38
N GLU A 155 -2.36 15.94 -27.89
CA GLU A 155 -1.70 16.00 -29.19
C GLU A 155 -2.71 16.10 -30.33
N LEU A 156 -3.78 15.30 -30.30
CA LEU A 156 -4.87 15.35 -31.26
C LEU A 156 -5.56 16.73 -31.25
N GLY A 157 -5.86 17.27 -30.06
CA GLY A 157 -6.44 18.60 -29.91
C GLY A 157 -5.59 19.71 -30.55
N ARG A 158 -4.27 19.67 -30.33
CA ARG A 158 -3.31 20.58 -30.98
C ARG A 158 -3.28 20.38 -32.49
N ALA A 159 -3.27 19.12 -32.95
CA ALA A 159 -3.22 18.80 -34.38
C ALA A 159 -4.49 19.24 -35.12
N MET A 160 -5.68 19.17 -34.51
CA MET A 160 -6.92 19.64 -35.12
C MET A 160 -7.00 21.17 -35.24
N GLY A 161 -5.99 21.90 -34.76
CA GLY A 161 -5.98 23.36 -34.81
C GLY A 161 -7.12 23.97 -33.98
N ALA A 162 -7.56 23.26 -32.93
CA ALA A 162 -8.56 23.77 -32.03
C ALA A 162 -7.99 25.01 -31.33
N ASP A 163 -8.32 26.20 -31.84
CA ASP A 163 -8.22 27.43 -31.08
C ASP A 163 -9.30 27.32 -29.99
N ILE A 164 -8.90 26.87 -28.79
CA ILE A 164 -9.81 26.62 -27.67
C ILE A 164 -10.28 27.98 -27.15
N SER A 165 -11.23 28.57 -27.86
CA SER A 165 -11.96 29.77 -27.48
C SER A 165 -13.40 29.36 -27.15
N GLY A 166 -13.59 28.75 -25.97
CA GLY A 166 -14.90 28.37 -25.44
C GLY A 166 -15.31 26.89 -25.59
N THR A 167 -16.49 26.57 -25.04
CA THR A 167 -16.97 25.21 -24.72
C THR A 167 -17.40 24.37 -25.93
N HIS A 168 -17.55 24.95 -27.13
CA HIS A 168 -17.87 24.23 -28.35
C HIS A 168 -17.17 24.88 -29.54
N SER A 169 -16.26 24.15 -30.19
CA SER A 169 -15.68 24.53 -31.49
C SER A 169 -15.98 23.42 -32.49
N VAL A 170 -16.83 23.74 -33.48
CA VAL A 170 -17.08 22.88 -34.64
C VAL A 170 -16.33 23.52 -35.81
N SER A 171 -15.12 23.04 -36.08
CA SER A 171 -14.40 23.39 -37.31
C SER A 171 -14.57 22.25 -38.31
N PRO A 172 -15.14 22.49 -39.51
CA PRO A 172 -15.23 21.45 -40.52
C PRO A 172 -13.82 21.07 -40.98
N LEU A 173 -13.40 19.83 -40.69
CA LEU A 173 -12.11 19.31 -41.12
C LEU A 173 -12.08 19.17 -42.64
N THR A 174 -11.02 19.67 -43.28
CA THR A 174 -10.78 19.41 -44.70
C THR A 174 -10.38 17.94 -44.92
N ALA A 175 -10.48 17.43 -46.15
CA ALA A 175 -10.00 16.07 -46.47
C ALA A 175 -8.48 15.89 -46.27
N GLU A 176 -7.73 16.98 -46.29
CA GLU A 176 -6.30 16.98 -45.96
C GLU A 176 -6.09 16.89 -44.45
N ASP A 177 -6.85 17.65 -43.66
CA ASP A 177 -6.83 17.54 -42.19
C ASP A 177 -7.25 16.15 -41.73
N GLN A 178 -8.29 15.58 -42.33
CA GLN A 178 -8.77 14.24 -41.97
C GLN A 178 -7.71 13.16 -42.23
N ARG A 179 -6.95 13.26 -43.33
CA ARG A 179 -5.83 12.33 -43.59
C ARG A 179 -4.69 12.50 -42.59
N ARG A 180 -4.47 13.73 -42.10
CA ARG A 180 -3.42 14.04 -41.13
C ARG A 180 -3.77 13.60 -39.71
N VAL A 181 -5.00 13.86 -39.25
CA VAL A 181 -5.43 13.55 -37.87
C VAL A 181 -6.09 12.17 -37.72
N GLY A 182 -6.50 11.55 -38.82
CA GLY A 182 -7.19 10.25 -38.82
C GLY A 182 -6.49 9.16 -38.00
N PRO A 183 -5.17 8.93 -38.16
CA PRO A 183 -4.45 7.95 -37.33
C PRO A 183 -4.52 8.27 -35.83
N MET A 184 -4.42 9.54 -35.45
CA MET A 184 -4.49 9.98 -34.05
C MET A 184 -5.90 9.83 -33.46
N ILE A 185 -6.94 10.04 -34.27
CA ILE A 185 -8.34 9.77 -33.87
C ILE A 185 -8.52 8.28 -33.56
N LEU A 186 -8.03 7.41 -34.46
CA LEU A 186 -8.11 5.95 -34.26
C LEU A 186 -7.35 5.51 -33.01
N GLU A 187 -6.14 6.03 -32.80
CA GLU A 187 -5.34 5.73 -31.62
C GLU A 187 -6.02 6.20 -30.32
N THR A 188 -6.53 7.45 -30.30
CA THR A 188 -7.25 8.00 -29.15
C THR A 188 -8.53 7.21 -28.87
N GLY A 189 -9.27 6.83 -29.91
CA GLY A 189 -10.46 5.98 -29.83
C GLY A 189 -10.15 4.59 -29.26
N GLY A 190 -9.09 3.95 -29.76
CA GLY A 190 -8.65 2.65 -29.27
C GLY A 190 -8.26 2.66 -27.79
N LEU A 191 -7.53 3.70 -27.35
CA LEU A 191 -7.19 3.88 -25.94
C LEU A 191 -8.44 4.10 -25.06
N ALA A 192 -9.36 4.96 -25.50
CA ALA A 192 -10.60 5.22 -24.76
C ALA A 192 -11.44 3.94 -24.61
N GLN A 193 -11.56 3.16 -25.68
CA GLN A 193 -12.29 1.89 -25.65
C GLN A 193 -11.59 0.86 -24.76
N SER A 194 -10.26 0.71 -24.87
CA SER A 194 -9.49 -0.22 -24.03
C SER A 194 -9.61 0.11 -22.54
N ILE A 195 -9.62 1.39 -22.17
CA ILE A 195 -9.87 1.82 -20.78
C ILE A 195 -11.28 1.40 -20.35
N ALA A 196 -12.28 1.62 -21.21
CA ALA A 196 -13.66 1.33 -20.89
C ALA A 196 -13.97 -0.17 -20.76
N ASP A 197 -13.28 -0.99 -21.55
CA ASP A 197 -13.47 -2.43 -21.53
C ASP A 197 -12.96 -3.07 -20.22
N THR A 198 -12.01 -2.46 -19.52
CA THR A 198 -11.39 -3.08 -18.32
C THR A 198 -11.71 -2.38 -17.00
N VAL A 199 -11.96 -1.07 -16.99
CA VAL A 199 -12.01 -0.28 -15.74
C VAL A 199 -13.09 -0.73 -14.75
N VAL A 200 -14.23 -1.23 -15.24
CA VAL A 200 -15.32 -1.71 -14.39
C VAL A 200 -14.94 -3.02 -13.70
N ASP A 201 -14.34 -3.96 -14.44
CA ASP A 201 -13.88 -5.24 -13.92
C ASP A 201 -12.71 -5.06 -12.94
N ASP A 202 -11.80 -4.13 -13.24
CA ASP A 202 -10.70 -3.75 -12.36
C ASP A 202 -11.23 -3.17 -11.03
N ALA A 203 -12.25 -2.31 -11.09
CA ALA A 203 -12.88 -1.72 -9.90
C ALA A 203 -13.58 -2.78 -9.02
N GLU A 204 -14.31 -3.72 -9.61
CA GLU A 204 -14.93 -4.82 -8.86
C GLU A 204 -13.89 -5.78 -8.27
N THR A 205 -12.80 -6.05 -9.00
CA THR A 205 -11.67 -6.86 -8.49
C THR A 205 -11.01 -6.19 -7.28
N ALA A 206 -10.78 -4.88 -7.34
CA ALA A 206 -10.21 -4.11 -6.24
C ALA A 206 -11.14 -4.09 -5.00
N LYS A 207 -12.44 -3.99 -5.23
CA LYS A 207 -13.44 -4.05 -4.16
C LYS A 207 -13.49 -5.42 -3.48
N ASP A 208 -13.53 -6.51 -4.24
CA ASP A 208 -13.51 -7.87 -3.68
C ASP A 208 -12.24 -8.11 -2.84
N ALA A 209 -11.07 -7.72 -3.36
CA ALA A 209 -9.81 -7.83 -2.63
C ALA A 209 -9.83 -7.03 -1.33
N PHE A 210 -10.35 -5.79 -1.38
CA PHE A 210 -10.48 -4.92 -0.21
C PHE A 210 -11.41 -5.50 0.86
N GLU A 211 -12.60 -5.98 0.47
CA GLU A 211 -13.57 -6.56 1.40
C GLU A 211 -13.03 -7.82 2.07
N ARG A 212 -12.38 -8.71 1.29
CA ARG A 212 -11.70 -9.90 1.83
C ARG A 212 -10.57 -9.54 2.79
N TYR A 213 -9.78 -8.53 2.47
CA TYR A 213 -8.71 -8.07 3.34
C TYR A 213 -9.25 -7.45 4.64
N ASN A 214 -10.26 -6.59 4.56
CA ASN A 214 -10.91 -6.02 5.74
C ASN A 214 -11.52 -7.09 6.65
N ALA A 215 -12.16 -8.12 6.09
CA ALA A 215 -12.65 -9.26 6.86
C ALA A 215 -11.52 -10.00 7.60
N SER A 216 -10.33 -10.06 6.99
CA SER A 216 -9.15 -10.72 7.54
C SER A 216 -8.42 -9.88 8.61
N LEU A 217 -8.63 -8.56 8.65
CA LEU A 217 -8.01 -7.69 9.66
C LEU A 217 -8.35 -8.09 11.09
N LYS A 218 -9.58 -8.55 11.34
CA LYS A 218 -9.97 -9.01 12.67
C LYS A 218 -9.08 -10.14 13.19
N ALA A 219 -8.63 -11.02 12.29
CA ALA A 219 -7.72 -12.11 12.64
C ALA A 219 -6.27 -11.62 12.86
N LEU A 220 -5.87 -10.52 12.21
CA LEU A 220 -4.52 -9.95 12.33
C LEU A 220 -4.34 -9.04 13.56
N ILE A 221 -5.27 -8.11 13.76
CA ILE A 221 -5.13 -7.00 14.70
C ILE A 221 -6.28 -6.91 15.72
N GLY A 222 -7.22 -7.87 15.68
CA GLY A 222 -8.30 -7.97 16.67
C GLY A 222 -9.52 -7.09 16.42
N HIS A 223 -9.50 -6.24 15.39
CA HIS A 223 -10.63 -5.42 14.97
C HIS A 223 -10.77 -5.37 13.44
N SER A 224 -11.98 -5.03 12.99
CA SER A 224 -12.33 -4.80 11.58
C SER A 224 -12.95 -3.41 11.44
N PHE A 225 -12.90 -2.83 10.25
CA PHE A 225 -13.54 -1.55 9.98
C PHE A 225 -14.91 -1.77 9.34
N THR A 226 -15.91 -1.02 9.80
CA THR A 226 -17.19 -0.93 9.09
C THR A 226 -17.00 0.06 7.95
N ILE A 227 -17.23 -0.40 6.73
CA ILE A 227 -17.14 0.44 5.53
C ILE A 227 -18.56 0.74 5.07
N GLU A 228 -18.90 2.02 5.00
CA GLU A 228 -20.12 2.48 4.35
C GLU A 228 -19.78 2.93 2.93
N TYR A 229 -20.30 2.19 1.95
CA TYR A 229 -20.20 2.60 0.54
C TYR A 229 -21.34 3.56 0.24
N VAL A 230 -21.06 4.86 0.18
CA VAL A 230 -22.04 5.81 -0.35
C VAL A 230 -22.16 5.57 -1.85
N ARG A 231 -23.35 5.21 -2.33
CA ARG A 231 -23.60 5.15 -3.78
C ARG A 231 -23.80 6.56 -4.30
N ARG A 232 -23.15 6.89 -5.42
CA ARG A 232 -23.29 8.20 -6.07
C ARG A 232 -24.74 8.51 -6.48
N SER A 233 -25.57 7.48 -6.69
CA SER A 233 -27.00 7.61 -6.94
C SER A 233 -27.79 8.17 -5.74
N GLU A 234 -27.28 8.04 -4.52
CA GLU A 234 -27.93 8.47 -3.28
C GLU A 234 -27.60 9.93 -2.92
N LEU A 235 -26.56 10.50 -3.53
CA LEU A 235 -26.11 11.89 -3.33
C LEU A 235 -26.81 12.91 -4.24
N LYS A 236 -27.78 12.49 -5.08
CA LYS A 236 -28.52 13.37 -6.00
C LYS A 236 -29.84 13.92 -5.43
N ASN A 237 -30.05 13.80 -4.11
CA ASN A 237 -31.15 14.45 -3.37
C ASN A 237 -30.65 15.68 -2.63
#